data_AF-Z4WQS3-F1
#
_entry.id   AF-Z4WQS3-F1
#
_cell.length_a   1.000
_cell.length_b   1.000
_cell.length_c   1.000
_cell.angle_alpha   90.00
_cell.angle_beta   90.00
_cell.angle_gamma   90.00
#
_symmetry.space_group_name_H-M   'P 1'
#
loop_
_entity.id
_entity.type
_entity.pdbx_description
1 polymer ?
#
loop_
_entity_poly.entity_id
_entity_poly.type
_entity_poly.pdbx_seq_one_letter_code
_entity_poly.pdbx_strand_id
1 'polypeptide(L)'
;MLLFGKPESVFVFNFLTRAVPYIALGYWIHANQCRLLKYRWLNIYFILLVLMGLEQLVTLYLSNYTASPSLIGLFPIEVALFMLFLSHSELGRGTWLEMIGAKYSGNIYYFHMAVILLWKQLNPYSALLSEVYEYGGALIVFIISLGIAWVMVKVQDKIGYHVLK
;
A
#
# COMPACT_ATOMS: atom_id res chain seq x y z
N MET A 1 -6.70 -12.94 5.39
CA MET A 1 -6.34 -14.37 5.47
C MET A 1 -6.41 -14.72 6.94
N LEU A 2 -7.33 -15.59 7.37
CA LEU A 2 -7.48 -15.94 8.79
C LEU A 2 -6.26 -16.76 9.23
N LEU A 3 -5.33 -16.15 9.97
CA LEU A 3 -4.35 -16.90 10.74
C LEU A 3 -5.12 -17.62 11.88
N PHE A 4 -5.27 -18.94 11.74
CA PHE A 4 -5.85 -19.84 12.76
C PHE A 4 -7.36 -19.70 13.05
N GLY A 5 -8.18 -19.31 12.06
CA GLY A 5 -9.64 -19.38 12.20
C GLY A 5 -10.24 -18.47 13.29
N LYS A 6 -9.47 -17.52 13.81
CA LYS A 6 -9.94 -16.47 14.71
C LYS A 6 -9.95 -15.13 13.96
N PRO A 7 -10.91 -14.23 14.22
CA PRO A 7 -10.86 -12.88 13.66
C PRO A 7 -9.51 -12.26 14.00
N GLU A 8 -8.87 -11.61 13.02
CA GLU A 8 -7.54 -11.01 13.18
C GLU A 8 -7.50 -10.18 14.47
N SER A 9 -6.78 -10.69 15.47
CA SER A 9 -6.66 -10.04 16.77
C SER A 9 -6.00 -8.67 16.57
N VAL A 10 -6.46 -7.65 17.29
CA VAL A 10 -5.85 -6.31 17.32
C VAL A 10 -4.34 -6.38 17.63
N PHE A 11 -3.87 -7.45 18.27
CA PHE A 11 -2.46 -7.73 18.52
C PHE A 11 -1.66 -8.19 17.29
N VAL A 12 -2.31 -8.80 16.28
CA VAL A 12 -1.71 -9.09 14.96
C VAL A 12 -1.66 -7.82 14.11
N PHE A 13 -2.59 -6.89 14.36
CA PHE A 13 -2.78 -5.63 13.64
C PHE A 13 -2.34 -4.39 14.45
N ASN A 14 -1.19 -4.48 15.15
CA ASN A 14 -0.63 -3.38 15.93
C ASN A 14 0.40 -2.59 15.11
N PHE A 15 0.54 -1.29 15.38
CA PHE A 15 1.65 -0.43 14.94
C PHE A 15 3.01 -1.14 15.01
N LEU A 16 3.29 -1.87 16.09
CA LEU A 16 4.56 -2.58 16.26
C LEU A 16 4.76 -3.75 15.28
N THR A 17 3.70 -4.46 14.90
CA THR A 17 3.82 -5.66 14.06
C THR A 17 3.65 -5.37 12.57
N ARG A 18 2.99 -4.27 12.20
CA ARG A 18 2.88 -3.82 10.80
C ARG A 18 3.69 -2.55 10.52
N ALA A 19 3.43 -1.46 11.21
CA ALA A 19 4.01 -0.17 10.84
C ALA A 19 5.53 -0.14 11.05
N VAL A 20 6.02 -0.62 12.20
CA VAL A 20 7.46 -0.58 12.52
C VAL A 20 8.31 -1.35 11.50
N PRO A 21 7.98 -2.60 11.10
CA PRO A 21 8.73 -3.30 10.05
C PRO A 21 8.79 -2.55 8.72
N TYR A 22 7.68 -1.98 8.25
CA TYR A 22 7.66 -1.24 6.99
C TYR A 22 8.42 0.10 7.08
N ILE A 23 8.33 0.79 8.22
CA ILE A 23 9.11 2.00 8.49
C ILE A 23 10.61 1.66 8.52
N ALA A 24 10.99 0.62 9.26
CA ALA A 24 12.37 0.15 9.33
C ALA A 24 12.92 -0.27 7.96
N LEU A 25 12.09 -0.96 7.16
CA LEU A 25 12.42 -1.30 5.78
C LEU A 25 12.65 -0.04 4.92
N GLY A 26 11.79 0.97 5.04
CA GLY A 26 11.97 2.26 4.36
C GLY A 26 13.27 2.95 4.74
N TYR A 27 13.60 3.02 6.03
CA TYR A 27 14.89 3.58 6.50
C TYR A 27 16.08 2.77 5.99
N TRP A 28 15.98 1.44 5.99
CA TRP A 28 17.04 0.58 5.47
C TRP A 28 17.25 0.76 3.96
N ILE A 29 16.16 0.87 3.19
CA ILE A 29 16.21 1.13 1.74
C ILE A 29 16.87 2.49 1.50
N HIS A 30 16.47 3.53 2.24
CA HIS A 30 17.05 4.87 2.13
C HIS A 30 18.56 4.86 2.44
N ALA A 31 18.97 4.21 3.53
CA ALA A 31 20.37 4.09 3.93
C ALA A 31 21.23 3.32 2.90
N ASN A 32 20.63 2.37 2.17
CA ASN A 32 21.33 1.53 1.18
C ASN A 32 21.01 1.91 -0.26
N GLN A 33 20.38 3.06 -0.51
CA GLN A 33 19.81 3.41 -1.80
C GLN A 33 20.85 3.38 -2.93
N CYS A 34 22.03 3.97 -2.70
CA CYS A 34 23.13 3.96 -3.68
C CYS A 34 23.61 2.55 -4.06
N ARG A 35 23.46 1.56 -3.17
CA ARG A 35 23.80 0.16 -3.46
C ARG A 35 22.65 -0.54 -4.17
N LEU A 36 21.42 -0.35 -3.68
CA LEU A 36 20.22 -1.00 -4.19
C LEU A 36 19.89 -0.53 -5.61
N LEU A 37 20.04 0.75 -5.94
CA LEU A 37 19.70 1.28 -7.26
C LEU A 37 20.71 0.91 -8.36
N LYS A 38 21.84 0.27 -8.03
CA LYS A 38 22.78 -0.27 -9.04
C LYS A 38 22.23 -1.50 -9.74
N TYR A 39 21.28 -2.20 -9.13
CA TYR A 39 20.67 -3.39 -9.72
C TYR A 39 19.71 -3.01 -10.86
N ARG A 40 19.61 -3.89 -11.85
CA ARG A 40 18.66 -3.76 -12.96
C ARG A 40 17.28 -4.22 -12.50
N TRP A 41 16.59 -3.40 -11.71
CA TRP A 41 15.29 -3.72 -11.13
C TRP A 41 14.23 -4.09 -12.17
N LEU A 42 14.31 -3.57 -13.39
CA LEU A 42 13.42 -3.96 -14.48
C LEU A 42 13.56 -5.45 -14.80
N ASN A 43 14.79 -5.94 -14.92
CA ASN A 43 15.07 -7.35 -15.20
C ASN A 43 14.68 -8.23 -14.01
N ILE A 44 14.97 -7.78 -12.77
CA ILE A 44 14.59 -8.50 -11.56
C ILE A 44 13.07 -8.63 -11.46
N TYR A 45 12.34 -7.53 -11.68
CA TYR A 45 10.89 -7.52 -11.71
C TYR A 45 10.34 -8.47 -12.76
N PHE A 46 10.87 -8.44 -13.99
CA PHE A 46 10.46 -9.35 -15.06
C PHE A 46 10.71 -10.83 -14.71
N ILE A 47 11.87 -11.15 -14.15
CA ILE A 47 12.20 -12.51 -13.72
C ILE A 47 11.22 -12.97 -12.64
N LEU A 48 10.97 -12.14 -11.62
CA LEU A 48 10.02 -12.47 -10.56
C LEU A 48 8.60 -12.65 -11.10
N LEU A 49 8.17 -11.80 -12.04
CA LEU A 49 6.87 -11.91 -12.69
C LEU A 49 6.74 -13.25 -13.45
N VAL A 50 7.78 -13.67 -14.19
CA VAL A 50 7.79 -14.97 -14.87
C VAL A 50 7.76 -16.13 -13.88
N LEU A 51 8.59 -16.07 -12.83
CA LEU A 51 8.63 -17.11 -11.79
C LEU A 51 7.27 -17.25 -11.08
N MET A 52 6.61 -16.13 -10.79
CA MET A 52 5.28 -16.14 -10.18
C MET A 52 4.21 -16.67 -11.13
N GLY A 53 4.27 -16.31 -12.43
CA GLY A 53 3.39 -16.90 -13.43
C GLY A 53 3.55 -18.42 -13.50
N LEU A 54 4.78 -18.93 -13.44
CA LEU A 54 5.06 -20.36 -13.39
C LEU A 54 4.56 -21.02 -12.10
N GLU A 55 4.81 -20.41 -10.93
CA GLU A 55 4.29 -20.89 -9.65
C GLU A 55 2.77 -20.99 -9.66
N GLN A 56 2.09 -19.97 -10.21
CA GLN A 56 0.64 -19.95 -10.32
C GLN A 56 0.13 -21.06 -11.24
N LEU A 57 0.75 -21.28 -12.40
CA LEU A 57 0.40 -22.37 -13.32
C LEU A 57 0.61 -23.75 -12.68
N VAL A 58 1.73 -23.94 -11.99
CA VAL A 58 2.01 -25.19 -11.25
C VAL A 58 0.97 -25.40 -10.14
N THR A 59 0.63 -24.35 -9.39
CA THR A 59 -0.38 -24.42 -8.32
C THR A 59 -1.76 -24.74 -8.89
N LEU A 60 -2.15 -24.13 -10.01
CA LEU A 60 -3.39 -24.44 -10.72
C LEU A 60 -3.42 -25.90 -11.16
N TYR A 61 -2.32 -26.39 -11.76
CA TYR A 61 -2.21 -27.78 -12.19
C TYR A 61 -2.32 -28.76 -11.01
N LEU A 62 -1.56 -28.53 -9.93
CA LEU A 62 -1.59 -29.38 -8.73
C LEU A 62 -2.92 -29.33 -7.96
N SER A 63 -3.65 -28.22 -8.07
CA SER A 63 -4.95 -28.05 -7.43
C SER A 63 -6.13 -28.50 -8.30
N ASN A 64 -5.91 -29.17 -9.43
CA ASN A 64 -6.99 -29.51 -10.38
C ASN A 64 -7.84 -28.28 -10.78
N TYR A 65 -7.21 -27.13 -10.96
CA TYR A 65 -7.84 -25.86 -11.32
C TYR A 65 -8.86 -25.33 -10.31
N THR A 66 -8.82 -25.77 -9.04
CA THR A 66 -9.73 -25.28 -8.00
C THR A 66 -9.16 -24.09 -7.21
N ALA A 67 -7.84 -23.88 -7.25
CA ALA A 67 -7.21 -22.74 -6.59
C ALA A 67 -7.24 -21.49 -7.48
N SER A 68 -7.39 -20.30 -6.87
CA SER A 68 -7.20 -19.01 -7.53
C SER A 68 -6.04 -18.27 -6.86
N PRO A 69 -4.78 -18.59 -7.19
CA PRO A 69 -3.63 -17.88 -6.62
C PRO A 69 -3.61 -16.45 -7.17
N SER A 70 -3.29 -15.46 -6.34
CA SER A 70 -3.08 -14.08 -6.80
C SER A 70 -1.68 -13.92 -7.39
N LEU A 71 -1.61 -13.37 -8.61
CA LEU A 71 -0.37 -13.17 -9.36
C LEU A 71 0.51 -12.04 -8.76
N ILE A 72 -0.05 -11.19 -7.90
CA ILE A 72 0.64 -9.97 -7.40
C ILE A 72 0.77 -9.98 -5.85
N GLY A 73 0.12 -10.91 -5.16
CA GLY A 73 0.02 -10.89 -3.69
C GLY A 73 1.23 -11.40 -2.91
N LEU A 74 2.40 -11.60 -3.53
CA LEU A 74 3.60 -12.05 -2.84
C LEU A 74 4.58 -10.91 -2.62
N PHE A 75 5.09 -10.81 -1.39
CA PHE A 75 6.02 -9.78 -0.95
C PHE A 75 7.20 -9.48 -1.92
N PRO A 76 7.85 -10.47 -2.59
CA PRO A 76 8.98 -10.19 -3.47
C PRO A 76 8.64 -9.33 -4.70
N ILE A 77 7.48 -9.50 -5.31
CA ILE A 77 7.10 -8.71 -6.51
C ILE A 77 6.73 -7.29 -6.14
N GLU A 78 6.08 -7.09 -5.00
CA GLU A 78 5.76 -5.76 -4.46
C GLU A 78 7.03 -4.97 -4.17
N VAL A 79 8.03 -5.61 -3.54
CA VAL A 79 9.34 -4.99 -3.27
C VAL A 79 10.07 -4.69 -4.59
N ALA A 80 10.09 -5.62 -5.54
CA ALA A 80 10.75 -5.40 -6.83
C ALA A 80 10.10 -4.26 -7.64
N LEU A 81 8.76 -4.18 -7.61
CA LEU A 81 8.01 -3.09 -8.25
C LEU A 81 8.30 -1.76 -7.56
N PHE A 82 8.30 -1.72 -6.22
CA PHE A 82 8.67 -0.54 -5.46
C PHE A 82 10.08 -0.05 -5.80
N MET A 83 11.06 -0.97 -5.83
CA MET A 83 12.44 -0.64 -6.18
C MET A 83 12.60 -0.21 -7.65
N LEU A 84 11.79 -0.76 -8.56
CA LEU A 84 11.73 -0.33 -9.96
C LEU A 84 11.22 1.12 -10.10
N PHE A 85 10.19 1.50 -9.33
CA PHE A 85 9.75 2.89 -9.28
C PHE A 85 10.81 3.80 -8.67
N LEU A 86 11.46 3.35 -7.59
CA LEU A 86 12.54 4.12 -6.95
C LEU A 86 13.74 4.31 -7.89
N SER A 87 14.06 3.34 -8.76
CA SER A 87 15.14 3.47 -9.74
C SER A 87 14.83 4.44 -10.88
N HIS A 88 13.55 4.84 -11.05
CA HIS A 88 13.09 5.80 -12.06
C HIS A 88 12.33 6.96 -11.41
N SER A 89 12.74 7.38 -10.22
CA SER A 89 12.09 8.47 -9.47
C SER A 89 11.97 9.77 -10.27
N GLU A 90 12.89 10.01 -11.21
CA GLU A 90 12.88 11.14 -12.14
C GLU A 90 11.59 11.23 -12.99
N LEU A 91 10.92 10.10 -13.26
CA LEU A 91 9.67 10.09 -14.05
C LEU A 91 8.51 10.81 -13.35
N GLY A 92 8.53 10.85 -12.02
CA GLY A 92 7.51 11.50 -11.21
C GLY A 92 7.84 12.95 -10.84
N ARG A 93 9.05 13.42 -11.14
CA ARG A 93 9.53 14.73 -10.68
C ARG A 93 8.75 15.88 -11.32
N GLY A 94 8.39 16.87 -10.52
CA GLY A 94 7.59 18.04 -10.90
C GLY A 94 6.10 17.76 -11.05
N THR A 95 5.63 16.53 -10.79
CA THR A 95 4.23 16.18 -10.96
C THR A 95 3.39 16.54 -9.73
N TRP A 96 2.09 16.72 -9.93
CA TRP A 96 1.13 16.87 -8.83
C TRP A 96 1.10 15.65 -7.91
N LEU A 97 1.40 14.44 -8.42
CA LEU A 97 1.53 13.22 -7.62
C LEU A 97 2.73 13.27 -6.68
N GLU A 98 3.88 13.81 -7.13
CA GLU A 98 5.03 14.06 -6.25
C GLU A 98 4.66 15.04 -5.15
N MET A 99 3.96 16.13 -5.47
CA MET A 99 3.49 17.10 -4.46
C MET A 99 2.55 16.44 -3.44
N ILE A 100 1.64 15.57 -3.88
CA ILE A 100 0.77 14.82 -2.98
C ILE A 100 1.58 13.88 -2.08
N GLY A 101 2.51 13.13 -2.67
CA GLY A 101 3.39 12.22 -1.95
C GLY A 101 4.25 12.94 -0.91
N ALA A 102 4.85 14.07 -1.27
CA ALA A 102 5.72 14.83 -0.38
C ALA A 102 4.94 15.53 0.75
N LYS A 103 3.77 16.10 0.45
CA LYS A 103 3.05 16.96 1.41
C LYS A 103 1.98 16.23 2.22
N TYR A 104 1.35 15.19 1.67
CA TYR A 104 0.17 14.57 2.27
C TYR A 104 0.35 13.08 2.62
N SER A 105 1.39 12.40 2.14
CA SER A 105 1.53 10.93 2.31
C SER A 105 1.43 10.45 3.75
N GLY A 106 2.09 11.12 4.69
CA GLY A 106 2.01 10.79 6.12
C GLY A 106 0.60 10.90 6.67
N ASN A 107 -0.07 12.03 6.43
CA ASN A 107 -1.46 12.24 6.85
C ASN A 107 -2.40 11.22 6.19
N ILE A 108 -2.24 10.98 4.88
CA ILE A 108 -3.01 9.95 4.16
C ILE A 108 -2.79 8.59 4.84
N TYR A 109 -1.56 8.19 5.13
CA TYR A 109 -1.26 6.91 5.78
C TYR A 109 -2.06 6.70 7.09
N TYR A 110 -2.09 7.71 7.97
CA TYR A 110 -2.81 7.61 9.24
C TYR A 110 -4.34 7.65 9.07
N PHE A 111 -4.85 8.57 8.24
CA PHE A 111 -6.30 8.74 8.08
C PHE A 111 -6.94 7.68 7.18
N HIS A 112 -6.17 7.06 6.27
CA HIS A 112 -6.70 6.07 5.33
C HIS A 112 -7.28 4.86 6.04
N MET A 113 -6.61 4.37 7.10
CA MET A 113 -7.16 3.28 7.91
C MET A 113 -8.45 3.70 8.62
N ALA A 114 -8.50 4.93 9.16
CA ALA A 114 -9.70 5.44 9.82
C ALA A 114 -10.89 5.54 8.84
N VAL A 115 -10.64 6.00 7.60
CA VAL A 115 -11.65 6.04 6.53
C VAL A 115 -12.15 4.63 6.19
N ILE A 116 -11.25 3.65 6.05
CA ILE A 116 -11.62 2.25 5.79
C ILE A 116 -12.52 1.70 6.91
N LEU A 117 -12.13 1.91 8.17
CA LEU A 117 -12.88 1.41 9.32
C LEU A 117 -14.26 2.07 9.43
N LEU A 118 -14.33 3.39 9.24
CA LEU A 118 -15.59 4.12 9.22
C LEU A 118 -16.49 3.63 8.09
N TRP A 119 -15.95 3.46 6.88
CA TRP A 119 -16.72 2.99 5.73
C TRP A 119 -17.27 1.59 5.95
N LYS A 120 -16.46 0.66 6.46
CA LYS A 120 -16.91 -0.70 6.81
C LYS A 120 -18.03 -0.69 7.85
N GLN A 121 -18.00 0.24 8.80
CA GLN A 121 -19.07 0.41 9.78
C GLN A 121 -20.36 0.95 9.14
N LEU A 122 -20.25 1.76 8.07
CA LEU A 122 -21.38 2.36 7.37
C LEU A 122 -22.00 1.44 6.30
N ASN A 123 -21.23 0.50 5.73
CA ASN A 123 -21.69 -0.44 4.71
C ASN A 123 -23.02 -1.17 5.02
N PRO A 124 -23.28 -1.64 6.25
CA PRO A 124 -24.54 -2.32 6.57
C PRO A 124 -25.78 -1.43 6.44
N TYR A 125 -25.63 -0.11 6.46
CA TYR A 125 -26.75 0.83 6.46
C TYR A 125 -27.22 1.24 5.05
N SER A 126 -26.49 0.83 4.00
CA SER A 126 -26.86 1.15 2.61
C SER A 126 -26.20 0.21 1.61
N ALA A 127 -27.02 -0.43 0.79
CA ALA A 127 -26.57 -1.31 -0.29
C ALA A 127 -25.66 -0.58 -1.30
N LEU A 128 -25.96 0.69 -1.58
CA LEU A 128 -25.16 1.54 -2.48
C LEU A 128 -23.74 1.75 -1.92
N LEU A 129 -23.60 2.00 -0.61
CA LEU A 129 -22.28 2.19 0.03
C LEU A 129 -21.43 0.91 -0.04
N SER A 130 -22.07 -0.25 0.08
CA SER A 130 -21.40 -1.55 -0.06
C SER A 130 -20.90 -1.78 -1.49
N GLU A 131 -21.76 -1.53 -2.49
CA GLU A 131 -21.42 -1.71 -3.91
C GLU A 131 -20.28 -0.75 -4.34
N VAL A 132 -20.37 0.51 -3.92
CA VAL A 132 -19.33 1.52 -4.16
C VAL A 132 -17.99 1.11 -3.53
N TYR A 133 -18.02 0.50 -2.34
CA TYR A 133 -16.81 0.01 -1.69
C TYR A 133 -16.20 -1.19 -2.42
N GLU A 134 -17.03 -2.13 -2.89
CA GLU A 134 -16.54 -3.33 -3.57
C GLU A 134 -15.88 -3.01 -4.92
N TYR A 135 -16.50 -2.13 -5.72
CA TYR A 135 -15.97 -1.80 -7.04
C TYR A 135 -14.96 -0.65 -7.04
N GLY A 136 -15.11 0.32 -6.15
CA GLY A 136 -14.36 1.58 -6.15
C GLY A 136 -13.63 1.90 -4.85
N GLY A 137 -13.71 1.03 -3.84
CA GLY A 137 -13.29 1.34 -2.47
C GLY A 137 -11.87 1.88 -2.38
N ALA A 138 -10.89 1.25 -3.04
CA ALA A 138 -9.50 1.69 -2.97
C ALA A 138 -9.30 3.14 -3.45
N LEU A 139 -9.90 3.50 -4.59
CA LEU A 139 -9.80 4.85 -5.16
C LEU A 139 -10.57 5.88 -4.33
N ILE A 140 -11.78 5.53 -3.92
CA ILE A 140 -12.66 6.45 -3.19
C ILE A 140 -12.12 6.74 -1.79
N VAL A 141 -11.69 5.70 -1.07
CA VAL A 141 -11.03 5.84 0.22
C VAL A 141 -9.77 6.69 0.07
N PHE A 142 -8.98 6.51 -1.00
CA PHE A 142 -7.81 7.37 -1.27
C PHE A 142 -8.21 8.83 -1.45
N ILE A 143 -9.21 9.15 -2.28
CA ILE A 143 -9.66 10.52 -2.51
C ILE A 143 -10.14 11.19 -1.21
N ILE A 144 -10.92 10.47 -0.40
CA ILE A 144 -11.40 10.97 0.89
C ILE A 144 -10.23 11.21 1.84
N SER A 145 -9.28 10.28 1.89
CA SER A 145 -8.08 10.40 2.72
C SER A 145 -7.22 11.60 2.30
N LEU A 146 -7.09 11.84 1.00
CA LEU A 146 -6.39 13.00 0.45
C LEU A 146 -7.10 14.30 0.83
N GLY A 147 -8.43 14.35 0.76
CA GLY A 147 -9.22 15.50 1.20
C GLY A 147 -9.02 15.80 2.69
N ILE A 148 -9.07 14.78 3.55
CA ILE A 148 -8.81 14.92 4.98
C ILE A 148 -7.37 15.40 5.23
N ALA A 149 -6.39 14.81 4.54
CA ALA A 149 -5.00 15.22 4.65
C ALA A 149 -4.78 16.68 4.26
N TRP A 150 -5.44 17.15 3.20
CA TRP A 150 -5.40 18.55 2.79
C TRP A 150 -5.97 19.50 3.86
N VAL A 151 -7.12 19.16 4.44
CA VAL A 151 -7.73 19.96 5.54
C VAL A 151 -6.79 19.99 6.74
N MET A 152 -6.23 18.83 7.12
CA MET A 152 -5.34 18.72 8.27
C MET A 152 -4.08 19.55 8.10
N VAL A 153 -3.44 19.50 6.93
CA VAL A 153 -2.26 20.33 6.66
C VAL A 153 -2.62 21.82 6.73
N LYS A 154 -3.75 22.25 6.16
CA LYS A 154 -4.19 23.66 6.28
C LYS A 154 -4.44 24.10 7.72
N VAL A 155 -4.98 23.21 8.55
CA VAL A 155 -5.21 23.48 9.98
C VAL A 155 -3.86 23.58 10.71
N GLN A 156 -2.92 22.66 10.43
CA GLN A 156 -1.57 22.69 10.99
C GLN A 156 -0.80 23.95 10.59
N ASP A 157 -0.87 24.34 9.32
CA ASP A 157 -0.30 25.59 8.79
C ASP A 157 -0.82 26.81 9.56
N LYS A 158 -2.12 26.83 9.88
CA LYS A 158 -2.77 27.93 10.61
C LYS A 158 -2.42 27.96 12.09
N ILE A 159 -2.19 26.79 12.70
CA ILE A 159 -1.84 26.66 14.13
C ILE A 159 -0.32 26.81 14.35
N GLY A 160 0.48 26.71 13.29
CA GLY A 160 1.94 26.79 13.36
C GLY A 160 2.61 25.52 13.93
N TYR A 161 1.86 24.41 14.03
CA TYR A 161 2.35 23.15 14.57
C TYR A 161 2.09 21.99 13.60
N HIS A 162 3.18 21.39 13.10
CA HIS A 162 3.14 20.25 12.19
C HIS A 162 3.44 18.97 12.96
N VAL A 163 2.42 18.13 13.15
CA VAL A 163 2.55 16.83 13.83
C VAL A 163 3.34 15.84 12.97
N LEU A 164 3.21 15.96 11.64
CA LEU A 164 3.78 15.05 10.65
C LEU A 164 4.42 15.91 9.56
N LYS A 165 5.74 16.02 9.58
CA LYS A 165 6.54 16.65 8.51
C LYS A 165 6.89 15.62 7.45
#